data_AF-A0A3D1SUP7-F1
#
_entry.id   AF-A0A3D1SUP7-F1
#
_cell.length_a   1.000
_cell.length_b   1.000
_cell.length_c   1.000
_cell.angle_alpha   90.00
_cell.angle_beta   90.00
_cell.angle_gamma   90.00
#
_symmetry.space_group_name_H-M   'P 1'
#
loop_
_entity.id
_entity.type
_entity.pdbx_description
1 polymer ?
#
loop_
_entity_poly.entity_id
_entity_poly.type
_entity_poly.pdbx_seq_one_letter_code
_entity_poly.pdbx_strand_id
1 'polypeptide(L)'
;MKQLTSSSPVLPDSGVARFLAACQHQQPDATPVWFMRQAGRCLAEYRELRKRYDILTMAKTPELCTQVTLMPVERFGVDGAVLYADIMLPLEGMGISFEIQPDLGPVIHNPVRTMQDVKALRIIDAEESTPYVMDAIRLVRRELEGKQAVIGFSGAPYTLACYMIEGRP
;
A
#
# COMPACT_ATOMS: atom_id res chain seq x y z
N MET A 1 -12.08 21.65 -13.00
CA MET A 1 -11.36 21.86 -11.74
C MET A 1 -12.36 21.81 -10.58
N LYS A 2 -12.56 20.64 -9.96
CA LYS A 2 -13.34 20.54 -8.72
C LYS A 2 -12.38 20.73 -7.54
N GLN A 3 -12.62 21.73 -6.72
CA GLN A 3 -11.91 21.96 -5.46
C GLN A 3 -12.14 20.74 -4.53
N LEU A 4 -11.07 20.01 -4.24
CA LEU A 4 -11.02 19.05 -3.13
C LEU A 4 -10.70 19.84 -1.86
N THR A 5 -11.71 20.43 -1.23
CA THR A 5 -11.55 21.07 0.08
C THR A 5 -12.54 20.48 1.07
N SER A 6 -12.06 19.50 1.83
CA SER A 6 -12.53 19.17 3.18
C SER A 6 -11.49 18.26 3.84
N SER A 7 -10.28 18.77 4.06
CA SER A 7 -9.35 18.14 4.99
C SER A 7 -9.83 18.46 6.41
N SER A 8 -10.14 17.43 7.19
CA SER A 8 -10.34 17.56 8.64
C SER A 8 -9.18 18.36 9.24
N PRO A 9 -9.42 19.25 10.22
CA PRO A 9 -8.35 20.02 10.83
C PRO A 9 -7.31 19.06 11.43
N VAL A 10 -6.06 19.20 10.99
CA VAL A 10 -4.94 18.44 11.54
C VAL A 10 -4.70 18.94 12.97
N LEU A 11 -4.74 18.02 13.94
CA LEU A 11 -4.49 18.36 15.33
C LEU A 11 -2.99 18.72 15.52
N PRO A 12 -2.65 19.81 16.24
CA PRO A 12 -1.28 20.34 16.31
C PRO A 12 -0.21 19.33 16.78
N ASP A 13 -0.60 18.35 17.60
CA ASP A 13 0.31 17.36 18.19
C ASP A 13 0.03 15.92 17.71
N SER A 14 -0.58 15.79 16.53
CA SER A 14 -0.92 14.50 15.92
C SER A 14 0.27 13.86 15.20
N GLY A 15 0.22 12.53 15.02
CA GLY A 15 1.23 11.82 14.23
C GLY A 15 1.31 12.31 12.79
N VAL A 16 0.17 12.68 12.18
CA VAL A 16 0.19 13.30 10.85
C VAL A 16 0.88 14.66 10.84
N ALA A 17 0.68 15.50 11.87
CA ALA A 17 1.37 16.77 11.98
C ALA A 17 2.88 16.58 12.10
N ARG A 18 3.32 15.68 12.99
CA ARG A 18 4.74 15.34 13.17
C ARG A 18 5.38 14.82 11.89
N PHE A 19 4.72 13.85 11.25
CA PHE A 19 5.23 13.23 10.03
C PHE A 19 5.38 14.23 8.88
N LEU A 20 4.35 15.06 8.62
CA LEU A 20 4.39 16.05 7.54
C LEU A 20 5.39 17.18 7.82
N ALA A 21 5.49 17.64 9.07
CA ALA A 21 6.50 18.63 9.47
C ALA A 21 7.92 18.10 9.21
N ALA A 22 8.21 16.86 9.64
CA ALA A 22 9.51 16.24 9.41
C ALA A 22 9.82 16.08 7.91
N CYS A 23 8.86 15.65 7.09
CA CYS A 23 9.02 15.55 5.63
C CYS A 23 9.27 16.91 4.95
N GLN A 24 8.84 18.00 5.56
CA GLN A 24 9.03 19.37 5.07
C GLN A 24 10.25 20.06 5.71
N HIS A 25 11.09 19.31 6.44
CA HIS A 25 12.24 19.84 7.18
C HIS A 25 11.86 20.90 8.24
N GLN A 26 10.67 20.81 8.79
CA GLN A 26 10.21 21.61 9.93
C GLN A 26 10.42 20.83 11.23
N GLN A 27 10.58 21.52 12.36
CA GLN A 27 10.78 20.92 13.67
C GLN A 27 9.43 20.47 14.28
N PRO A 28 9.15 19.16 14.42
CA PRO A 28 7.98 18.68 15.17
C PRO A 28 8.23 18.73 16.69
N ASP A 29 7.17 18.55 17.49
CA ASP A 29 7.23 18.39 18.95
C ASP A 29 7.94 17.10 19.39
N ALA A 30 7.91 16.05 18.57
CA ALA A 30 8.67 14.82 18.72
C ALA A 30 9.05 14.21 17.37
N THR A 31 10.12 13.42 17.31
CA THR A 31 10.53 12.70 16.09
C THR A 31 9.47 11.66 15.70
N PRO A 32 8.83 11.77 14.51
CA PRO A 32 7.82 10.82 14.08
C PRO A 32 8.44 9.45 13.75
N VAL A 33 7.73 8.37 14.08
CA VAL A 33 8.19 6.99 13.83
C VAL A 33 7.12 6.17 13.13
N TRP A 34 7.54 5.38 12.14
CA TRP A 34 6.80 4.28 11.51
C TRP A 34 7.81 3.24 11.02
N PHE A 35 7.37 2.03 10.70
CA PHE A 35 8.28 0.96 10.25
C PHE A 35 7.85 0.37 8.91
N MET A 36 8.83 0.13 8.03
CA MET A 36 8.60 -0.68 6.84
C MET A 36 8.14 -2.07 7.26
N ARG A 37 7.07 -2.57 6.62
CA ARG A 37 6.43 -3.86 6.94
C ARG A 37 5.88 -3.95 8.38
N GLN A 38 5.48 -2.82 8.98
CA GLN A 38 4.85 -2.77 10.31
C GLN A 38 3.59 -3.64 10.44
N ALA A 39 2.79 -3.72 9.37
CA ALA A 39 1.66 -4.63 9.26
C ALA A 39 2.15 -5.96 8.66
N GLY A 40 2.38 -6.96 9.51
CA GLY A 40 2.94 -8.22 9.04
C GLY A 40 3.07 -9.31 10.09
N ARG A 41 3.90 -10.31 9.77
CA ARG A 41 4.03 -11.58 10.51
C ARG A 41 4.43 -11.43 11.98
N CYS A 42 4.93 -10.27 12.42
CA CYS A 42 5.20 -9.99 13.82
C CYS A 42 3.91 -9.95 14.68
N LEU A 43 2.78 -9.55 14.09
CA LEU A 43 1.49 -9.42 14.77
C LEU A 43 0.72 -10.74 14.76
N ALA A 44 0.15 -11.13 15.90
CA ALA A 44 -0.58 -12.40 16.05
C ALA A 44 -1.90 -12.37 15.26
N GLU A 45 -2.62 -11.28 15.40
CA GLU A 45 -3.84 -10.92 14.68
C GLU A 45 -3.67 -10.99 13.15
N TYR A 46 -2.53 -10.53 12.62
CA TYR A 46 -2.19 -10.68 11.21
C TYR A 46 -1.98 -12.15 10.81
N ARG A 47 -1.29 -12.94 11.64
CA ARG A 47 -1.09 -14.38 11.38
C ARG A 47 -2.43 -15.13 11.35
N GLU A 48 -3.38 -14.78 12.21
CA GLU A 48 -4.73 -15.37 12.20
C GLU A 48 -5.54 -14.99 10.94
N LEU A 49 -5.38 -13.78 10.42
CA LEU A 49 -5.96 -13.42 9.12
C LEU A 49 -5.31 -14.19 7.98
N ARG A 50 -3.98 -14.35 7.99
CA ARG A 50 -3.25 -15.10 6.95
C ARG A 50 -3.60 -16.59 6.88
N LYS A 51 -4.16 -17.18 7.94
CA LYS A 51 -4.72 -18.55 7.89
C LYS A 51 -6.01 -18.62 7.06
N ARG A 52 -6.72 -17.51 6.92
CA ARG A 52 -8.04 -17.44 6.28
C ARG A 52 -7.99 -16.83 4.87
N TYR A 53 -7.08 -15.90 4.65
CA TYR A 53 -6.99 -15.13 3.41
C TYR A 53 -5.54 -15.06 2.91
N ASP A 54 -5.35 -15.18 1.60
CA ASP A 54 -4.07 -14.90 0.95
C ASP A 54 -3.75 -13.39 0.91
N ILE A 55 -2.50 -13.06 0.56
CA ILE A 55 -1.99 -11.68 0.58
C ILE A 55 -2.76 -10.80 -0.40
N LEU A 56 -3.04 -11.30 -1.61
CA LEU A 56 -3.73 -10.52 -2.64
C LEU A 56 -5.20 -10.32 -2.26
N THR A 57 -5.86 -11.34 -1.74
CA THR A 57 -7.23 -11.23 -1.23
C THR A 57 -7.33 -10.16 -0.15
N MET A 58 -6.41 -10.13 0.82
CA MET A 58 -6.40 -9.08 1.85
C MET A 58 -6.07 -7.69 1.28
N ALA A 59 -5.13 -7.59 0.35
CA ALA A 59 -4.75 -6.31 -0.26
C ALA A 59 -5.85 -5.74 -1.20
N LYS A 60 -6.64 -6.61 -1.83
CA LYS A 60 -7.72 -6.25 -2.77
C LYS A 60 -9.10 -6.12 -2.12
N THR A 61 -9.23 -6.46 -0.85
CA THR A 61 -10.47 -6.28 -0.09
C THR A 61 -10.31 -5.06 0.82
N PRO A 62 -10.97 -3.92 0.53
CA PRO A 62 -10.74 -2.66 1.25
C PRO A 62 -10.86 -2.77 2.76
N GLU A 63 -11.81 -3.54 3.27
CA GLU A 63 -12.06 -3.73 4.70
C GLU A 63 -10.92 -4.54 5.36
N LEU A 64 -10.44 -5.60 4.71
CA LEU A 64 -9.32 -6.40 5.21
C LEU A 64 -8.01 -5.61 5.15
N CYS A 65 -7.76 -4.89 4.05
CA CYS A 65 -6.61 -4.00 3.90
C CYS A 65 -6.62 -2.94 5.00
N THR A 66 -7.76 -2.31 5.25
CA THR A 66 -7.94 -1.31 6.32
C THR A 66 -7.63 -1.93 7.68
N GLN A 67 -8.26 -3.07 8.00
CA GLN A 67 -8.03 -3.77 9.26
C GLN A 67 -6.54 -4.05 9.49
N VAL A 68 -5.85 -4.61 8.49
CA VAL A 68 -4.43 -4.94 8.60
C VAL A 68 -3.55 -3.69 8.72
N THR A 69 -3.89 -2.62 7.99
CA THR A 69 -3.15 -1.33 8.02
C THR A 69 -3.21 -0.68 9.41
N LEU A 70 -4.34 -0.79 10.10
CA LEU A 70 -4.56 -0.15 11.41
C LEU A 70 -3.91 -0.91 12.58
N MET A 71 -3.71 -2.23 12.49
CA MET A 71 -3.13 -3.04 13.58
C MET A 71 -1.84 -2.43 14.20
N PRO A 72 -0.80 -2.06 13.44
CA PRO A 72 0.41 -1.49 14.02
C PRO A 72 0.20 -0.09 14.62
N VAL A 73 -0.77 0.68 14.11
CA VAL A 73 -1.13 1.98 14.69
C VAL A 73 -1.73 1.78 16.08
N GLU A 74 -2.68 0.84 16.21
CA GLU A 74 -3.31 0.49 17.49
C GLU A 74 -2.32 -0.14 18.48
N ARG A 75 -1.42 -0.99 17.97
CA ARG A 75 -0.46 -1.74 18.79
C ARG A 75 0.69 -0.88 19.32
N PHE A 76 1.21 0.01 18.48
CA PHE A 76 2.49 0.68 18.74
C PHE A 76 2.39 2.20 18.79
N GLY A 77 1.25 2.79 18.42
CA GLY A 77 1.07 4.24 18.42
C GLY A 77 1.97 4.98 17.43
N VAL A 78 2.35 4.34 16.32
CA VAL A 78 3.19 4.95 15.27
C VAL A 78 2.50 6.17 14.66
N ASP A 79 3.31 7.13 14.18
CA ASP A 79 2.81 8.40 13.61
C ASP A 79 2.30 8.24 12.16
N GLY A 80 2.66 7.12 11.51
CA GLY A 80 2.30 6.80 10.12
C GLY A 80 1.71 5.40 9.95
N ALA A 81 0.58 5.34 9.25
CA ALA A 81 -0.04 4.12 8.74
C ALA A 81 0.38 3.91 7.28
N VAL A 82 1.25 2.94 7.03
CA VAL A 82 1.58 2.51 5.66
C VAL A 82 0.52 1.55 5.17
N LEU A 83 -0.06 1.84 4.00
CA LEU A 83 -1.11 1.01 3.41
C LEU A 83 -0.65 -0.44 3.27
N TYR A 84 -1.49 -1.41 3.64
CA TYR A 84 -1.24 -2.81 3.35
C TYR A 84 -1.54 -3.11 1.87
N ALA A 85 -0.52 -3.03 1.03
CA ALA A 85 -0.62 -3.28 -0.40
C ALA A 85 0.61 -4.06 -0.90
N ASP A 86 0.58 -4.51 -2.15
CA ASP A 86 1.72 -5.06 -2.85
C ASP A 86 2.11 -4.15 -4.02
N ILE A 87 3.40 -4.02 -4.32
CA ILE A 87 3.88 -3.16 -5.41
C ILE A 87 3.40 -3.62 -6.79
N MET A 88 3.02 -4.89 -6.93
CA MET A 88 2.62 -5.47 -8.22
C MET A 88 1.14 -5.29 -8.56
N LEU A 89 0.31 -4.77 -7.64
CA LEU A 89 -1.14 -4.62 -7.89
C LEU A 89 -1.46 -3.89 -9.21
N PRO A 90 -0.73 -2.84 -9.64
CA PRO A 90 -0.99 -2.20 -10.93
C PRO A 90 -0.71 -3.09 -12.15
N LEU A 91 0.12 -4.12 -12.02
CA LEU A 91 0.56 -4.96 -13.15
C LEU A 91 -0.61 -5.73 -13.79
N GLU A 92 -1.62 -6.11 -13.00
CA GLU A 92 -2.83 -6.75 -13.52
C GLU A 92 -3.56 -5.90 -14.56
N GLY A 93 -3.78 -4.61 -14.25
CA GLY A 93 -4.38 -3.67 -15.21
C GLY A 93 -3.50 -3.48 -16.43
N MET A 94 -2.17 -3.48 -16.25
CA MET A 94 -1.22 -3.40 -17.36
C MET A 94 -1.24 -4.63 -18.28
N GLY A 95 -1.94 -5.71 -17.91
CA GLY A 95 -2.03 -6.95 -18.69
C GLY A 95 -1.03 -8.02 -18.27
N ILE A 96 -0.41 -7.88 -17.10
CA ILE A 96 0.48 -8.89 -16.52
C ILE A 96 -0.30 -9.73 -15.53
N SER A 97 -0.35 -11.03 -15.77
CA SER A 97 -0.96 -12.02 -14.89
C SER A 97 0.08 -12.53 -13.91
N PHE A 98 -0.26 -12.52 -12.62
CA PHE A 98 0.64 -12.98 -11.57
C PHE A 98 -0.10 -13.58 -10.39
N GLU A 99 0.62 -14.36 -9.60
CA GLU A 99 0.19 -14.85 -8.30
C GLU A 99 1.29 -14.66 -7.25
N ILE A 100 0.93 -14.67 -5.97
CA ILE A 100 1.89 -14.71 -4.86
C ILE A 100 1.82 -16.10 -4.23
N GLN A 101 2.80 -16.95 -4.57
CA GLN A 101 2.89 -18.29 -4.01
C GLN A 101 3.51 -18.26 -2.60
N PRO A 102 2.99 -19.07 -1.65
CA PRO A 102 3.63 -19.25 -0.34
C PRO A 102 5.09 -19.69 -0.50
N ASP A 103 5.98 -19.08 0.29
CA ASP A 103 7.42 -19.38 0.38
C ASP A 103 8.28 -19.17 -0.88
N LEU A 104 7.66 -19.01 -2.06
CA LEU A 104 8.33 -18.63 -3.30
C LEU A 104 8.22 -17.12 -3.56
N GLY A 105 7.06 -16.52 -3.29
CA GLY A 105 6.79 -15.12 -3.60
C GLY A 105 6.12 -14.95 -4.97
N PRO A 106 6.34 -13.82 -5.66
CA PRO A 106 5.59 -13.49 -6.86
C PRO A 106 6.03 -14.29 -8.09
N VAL A 107 5.05 -14.81 -8.84
CA VAL A 107 5.26 -15.54 -10.09
C VAL A 107 4.45 -14.86 -11.18
N ILE A 108 5.11 -14.46 -12.27
CA ILE A 108 4.49 -13.88 -13.46
C ILE A 108 4.23 -14.99 -14.48
N HIS A 109 2.99 -15.10 -14.95
CA HIS A 109 2.58 -16.14 -15.91
C HIS A 109 2.92 -15.78 -17.36
N ASN A 110 3.03 -14.50 -17.67
CA ASN A 110 3.36 -13.96 -18.99
C ASN A 110 4.52 -12.95 -18.92
N PRO A 111 5.75 -13.41 -18.63
CA PRO A 111 6.90 -12.52 -18.49
C PRO A 111 7.21 -11.80 -19.80
N VAL A 112 7.67 -10.56 -19.69
CA VAL A 112 8.05 -9.71 -20.83
C VAL A 112 9.40 -10.17 -21.37
N ARG A 113 9.45 -10.66 -22.62
CA ARG A 113 10.69 -11.16 -23.25
C ARG A 113 11.05 -10.43 -24.55
N THR A 114 10.06 -9.83 -25.19
CA THR A 114 10.19 -9.19 -26.49
C THR A 114 9.66 -7.77 -26.49
N MET A 115 10.06 -6.98 -27.48
CA MET A 115 9.50 -5.64 -27.68
C MET A 115 8.00 -5.69 -28.00
N GLN A 116 7.49 -6.80 -28.55
CA GLN A 116 6.07 -6.97 -28.78
C GLN A 116 5.30 -7.08 -27.46
N ASP A 117 5.87 -7.78 -26.46
CA ASP A 117 5.27 -7.88 -25.12
C ASP A 117 5.23 -6.50 -24.44
N VAL A 118 6.29 -5.70 -24.58
CA VAL A 118 6.34 -4.33 -24.08
C VAL A 118 5.23 -3.48 -24.71
N LYS A 119 5.04 -3.58 -26.03
CA LYS A 119 3.98 -2.86 -26.75
C LYS A 119 2.57 -3.31 -26.38
N ALA A 120 2.42 -4.53 -25.84
CA ALA A 120 1.14 -5.06 -25.39
C ALA A 120 0.74 -4.57 -23.99
N LEU A 121 1.67 -3.95 -23.23
CA LEU A 121 1.37 -3.37 -21.92
C LEU A 121 0.36 -2.23 -22.05
N ARG A 122 -0.62 -2.23 -21.14
CA ARG A 122 -1.66 -1.22 -21.07
C ARG A 122 -1.29 -0.14 -20.05
N ILE A 123 -1.56 1.12 -20.40
CA ILE A 123 -1.51 2.23 -19.45
C ILE A 123 -2.96 2.56 -19.10
N ILE A 124 -3.37 2.17 -17.89
CA ILE A 124 -4.73 2.34 -17.38
C ILE A 124 -4.67 3.30 -16.20
N ASP A 125 -5.72 4.12 -16.03
CA ASP A 125 -5.84 4.98 -14.86
C ASP A 125 -5.84 4.15 -13.56
N ALA A 126 -5.22 4.66 -12.51
CA ALA A 126 -5.09 3.94 -11.24
C ALA A 126 -6.44 3.70 -10.55
N GLU A 127 -7.41 4.62 -10.69
CA GLU A 127 -8.75 4.45 -10.15
C GLU A 127 -9.52 3.33 -10.87
N GLU A 128 -9.26 3.12 -12.16
CA GLU A 128 -9.85 2.03 -12.94
C GLU A 128 -9.13 0.69 -12.70
N SER A 129 -7.79 0.70 -12.69
CA SER A 129 -6.99 -0.52 -12.54
C SER A 129 -6.97 -1.05 -11.10
N THR A 130 -7.04 -0.18 -10.11
CA THR A 130 -6.89 -0.54 -8.69
C THR A 130 -7.93 0.16 -7.80
N PRO A 131 -9.24 0.05 -8.11
CA PRO A 131 -10.29 0.77 -7.38
C PRO A 131 -10.28 0.42 -5.88
N TYR A 132 -9.99 -0.85 -5.56
CA TYR A 132 -9.89 -1.35 -4.19
C TYR A 132 -8.79 -0.65 -3.36
N VAL A 133 -7.68 -0.22 -3.97
CA VAL A 133 -6.64 0.55 -3.28
C VAL A 133 -7.17 1.92 -2.89
N MET A 134 -7.91 2.56 -3.79
CA MET A 134 -8.51 3.88 -3.54
C MET A 134 -9.57 3.80 -2.44
N ASP A 135 -10.38 2.74 -2.44
CA ASP A 135 -11.37 2.50 -1.39
C ASP A 135 -10.71 2.22 -0.04
N ALA A 136 -9.64 1.41 0.00
CA ALA A 136 -8.87 1.18 1.21
C ALA A 136 -8.26 2.48 1.76
N ILE A 137 -7.70 3.34 0.92
CA ILE A 137 -7.16 4.65 1.35
C ILE A 137 -8.26 5.52 1.98
N ARG A 138 -9.46 5.55 1.39
CA ARG A 138 -10.61 6.30 1.92
C ARG A 138 -11.04 5.76 3.29
N LEU A 139 -11.13 4.44 3.43
CA LEU A 139 -11.49 3.78 4.69
C LEU A 139 -10.43 4.04 5.75
N VAL A 140 -9.14 3.79 5.47
CA VAL A 140 -8.04 4.04 6.40
C VAL A 140 -8.01 5.50 6.85
N ARG A 141 -8.15 6.47 5.92
CA ARG A 141 -8.21 7.89 6.29
C ARG A 141 -9.39 8.21 7.21
N ARG A 142 -10.53 7.57 6.99
CA ARG A 142 -11.73 7.75 7.84
C ARG A 142 -11.48 7.22 9.25
N GLU A 143 -11.01 5.97 9.37
CA GLU A 143 -10.78 5.32 10.67
C GLU A 143 -9.69 6.02 11.50
N LEU A 144 -8.67 6.60 10.85
CA LEU A 144 -7.62 7.33 11.55
C LEU A 144 -8.05 8.73 12.02
N GLU A 145 -9.17 9.26 11.52
CA GLU A 145 -9.72 10.57 11.91
C GLU A 145 -8.71 11.74 11.83
N GLY A 146 -7.71 11.64 10.95
CA GLY A 146 -6.64 12.63 10.83
C GLY A 146 -5.62 12.64 11.98
N LYS A 147 -5.50 11.56 12.75
CA LYS A 147 -4.52 11.43 13.86
C LYS A 147 -3.16 10.93 13.38
N GLN A 148 -3.10 10.00 12.43
CA GLN A 148 -1.86 9.48 11.85
C GLN A 148 -1.77 9.79 10.36
N ALA A 149 -0.54 9.90 9.84
CA ALA A 149 -0.32 10.03 8.40
C ALA A 149 -0.72 8.74 7.67
N VAL A 150 -1.30 8.86 6.48
CA VAL A 150 -1.51 7.70 5.59
C VAL A 150 -0.44 7.72 4.51
N ILE A 151 0.37 6.68 4.47
CA ILE A 151 1.50 6.56 3.54
C ILE A 151 1.10 5.57 2.43
N GLY A 152 0.87 6.10 1.24
CA GLY A 152 0.78 5.33 0.00
C GLY A 152 2.17 5.07 -0.58
N PHE A 153 2.29 4.05 -1.42
CA PHE A 153 3.55 3.72 -2.09
C PHE A 153 3.30 3.01 -3.43
N SER A 154 4.35 2.93 -4.25
CA SER A 154 4.38 2.14 -5.48
C SER A 154 5.80 1.63 -5.73
N GLY A 155 5.92 0.57 -6.52
CA GLY A 155 7.22 0.08 -7.00
C GLY A 155 7.84 1.04 -8.01
N ALA A 156 9.16 1.23 -7.94
CA ALA A 156 9.87 2.00 -8.96
C ALA A 156 9.81 1.29 -10.33
N PRO A 157 9.84 2.03 -11.46
CA PRO A 157 9.74 1.42 -12.80
C PRO A 157 10.76 0.30 -13.04
N TYR A 158 12.01 0.50 -12.63
CA TYR A 158 13.05 -0.53 -12.77
C TYR A 158 12.72 -1.79 -11.96
N THR A 159 12.30 -1.63 -10.70
CA THR A 159 11.92 -2.76 -9.83
C THR A 159 10.76 -3.55 -10.42
N LEU A 160 9.71 -2.88 -10.89
CA LEU A 160 8.57 -3.54 -11.52
C LEU A 160 8.98 -4.23 -12.83
N ALA A 161 9.86 -3.61 -13.62
CA ALA A 161 10.42 -4.22 -14.82
C ALA A 161 11.20 -5.51 -14.50
N CYS A 162 12.00 -5.54 -13.42
CA CYS A 162 12.67 -6.76 -12.98
C CYS A 162 11.66 -7.89 -12.71
N TYR A 163 10.57 -7.63 -11.99
CA TYR A 163 9.53 -8.65 -11.78
C TYR A 163 8.90 -9.12 -13.09
N MET A 164 8.49 -8.18 -13.95
CA MET A 164 7.88 -8.50 -15.25
C MET A 164 8.81 -9.31 -16.17
N ILE A 165 10.12 -9.05 -16.12
CA ILE A 165 11.11 -9.69 -16.99
C ILE A 165 11.57 -11.02 -16.39
N GLU A 166 12.03 -11.07 -15.14
CA GLU A 166 12.54 -12.31 -14.54
C GLU A 166 11.43 -13.36 -14.44
N GLY A 167 10.25 -12.91 -13.99
CA GLY A 167 9.01 -13.69 -13.93
C GLY A 167 8.90 -14.64 -12.73
N ARG A 168 9.98 -14.85 -11.98
CA ARG A 168 10.03 -15.60 -10.71
C ARG A 168 11.36 -15.28 -10.00
N PRO A 169 11.48 -15.55 -8.68
CA PRO A 169 12.76 -15.48 -7.98
C PRO A 169 13.81 -16.44 -8.55
#